data_AF-A0A4V1LAA1-F1
#
_entry.id   AF-A0A4V1LAA1-F1
#
_cell.length_a   1.000
_cell.length_b   1.000
_cell.length_c   1.000
_cell.angle_alpha   90.00
_cell.angle_beta   90.00
_cell.angle_gamma   90.00
#
_symmetry.space_group_name_H-M   'P 1'
#
loop_
_entity.id
_entity.type
_entity.pdbx_description
1 polymer ?
#
loop_
_entity_poly.entity_id
_entity_poly.type
_entity_poly.pdbx_seq_one_letter_code
_entity_poly.pdbx_strand_id
1 'polypeptide(L)'
;MKSKLFLALMAFVLPSVCWADGQSASASSDPSPAVTNKPVTVKVTTNSMGNDVYAYTWCIISGAEVSPFAWDDVITSKFKMTTVDGGYQIRIDDIQQFYGLTESQMEGLTELCFIARTSSGAQTADTKISVVQGRKTAYSGGDGTAASPFLLSSAKDLQDLSEYPADWASDIYLKLTSDITAPAGLTIGSIGSPFKAHFDGDGYTISDLSVSQSALGQAAGLFGAIDGAVIKGVAVTDAAVEGQAYVGILVGHAISGTIDQCYTSGSVEATSLAAGGLVGLNTGATISNCYSTADVNAADQYAAGGLIGKNLGTVNNSYATGEVRGKNYIGGMVGANYGSISNSVAVNEGVLSTNDYVARFGGNNNPENRSTGNLAWDGIPASSAWTQYGDHSVGSSDLHAQATYSNTLGWDFPSIWKWESKEGKEYPVLAIMKQPQGNPFPASFFDESAIDNIGADGELTLRAWPNPVMDILNVESPSDLESYRIVAISGADAGSGSVSGRSVSIDFSHLSPGAYVLNLRGAEGVYNQIIIKR
;
A
#
# COMPACT_ATOMS: atom_id res chain seq x y z
N MET A 1 14.87 -88.39 -9.62
CA MET A 1 14.51 -87.87 -10.96
C MET A 1 13.04 -87.51 -10.93
N LYS A 2 12.71 -86.22 -11.09
CA LYS A 2 11.37 -85.66 -10.91
C LYS A 2 10.51 -85.93 -12.15
N SER A 3 9.34 -86.55 -11.95
CA SER A 3 8.31 -86.76 -12.97
C SER A 3 7.57 -85.45 -13.25
N LYS A 4 7.56 -85.01 -14.50
CA LYS A 4 6.73 -83.91 -14.99
C LYS A 4 5.43 -84.47 -15.56
N LEU A 5 4.30 -84.12 -14.94
CA LEU A 5 2.97 -84.16 -15.55
C LEU A 5 2.08 -83.17 -14.78
N PHE A 6 1.73 -82.03 -15.38
CA PHE A 6 0.58 -81.17 -15.01
C PHE A 6 0.32 -80.30 -16.25
N LEU A 7 -0.72 -80.62 -17.04
CA LEU A 7 -2.12 -80.19 -16.93
C LEU A 7 -2.29 -78.70 -17.25
N ALA A 8 -2.97 -78.45 -18.36
CA ALA A 8 -3.27 -77.14 -18.93
C ALA A 8 -4.16 -76.30 -18.01
N LEU A 9 -3.84 -75.01 -17.87
CA LEU A 9 -4.75 -74.00 -17.36
C LEU A 9 -4.98 -72.96 -18.47
N MET A 10 -6.22 -72.88 -18.94
CA MET A 10 -6.73 -71.87 -19.87
C MET A 10 -6.40 -70.47 -19.37
N ALA A 11 -5.71 -69.69 -20.19
CA ALA A 11 -5.68 -68.23 -20.04
C ALA A 11 -7.04 -67.69 -20.48
N PHE A 12 -7.88 -67.26 -19.54
CA PHE A 12 -8.95 -66.33 -19.84
C PHE A 12 -8.33 -64.96 -20.08
N VAL A 13 -8.25 -64.57 -21.35
CA VAL A 13 -8.07 -63.17 -21.73
C VAL A 13 -9.38 -62.47 -21.37
N LEU A 14 -9.37 -61.66 -20.30
CA LEU A 14 -10.45 -60.71 -20.03
C LEU A 14 -10.58 -59.79 -21.25
N PRO A 15 -11.80 -59.48 -21.73
CA PRO A 15 -11.96 -58.58 -22.86
C PRO A 15 -11.38 -57.22 -22.49
N SER A 16 -10.45 -56.74 -23.30
CA SER A 16 -10.00 -55.36 -23.31
C SER A 16 -11.23 -54.46 -23.35
N VAL A 17 -11.41 -53.59 -22.35
CA VAL A 17 -12.49 -52.60 -22.32
C VAL A 17 -12.39 -51.78 -23.61
N CYS A 18 -13.33 -52.01 -24.52
CA CYS A 18 -13.34 -51.38 -25.83
C CYS A 18 -13.72 -49.91 -25.64
N TRP A 19 -12.77 -49.03 -25.98
CA TRP A 19 -12.97 -47.61 -26.13
C TRP A 19 -14.01 -47.41 -27.25
N ALA A 20 -15.13 -46.76 -26.95
CA ALA A 20 -15.99 -46.27 -28.02
C ALA A 20 -15.37 -44.98 -28.55
N ASP A 21 -14.97 -44.98 -29.82
CA ASP A 21 -14.48 -43.77 -30.51
C ASP A 21 -15.47 -42.61 -30.26
N GLY A 22 -15.01 -41.57 -29.56
CA GLY A 22 -15.79 -40.36 -29.26
C GLY A 22 -16.05 -40.05 -27.78
N GLN A 23 -15.79 -40.96 -26.83
CA GLN A 23 -15.94 -40.68 -25.39
C GLN A 23 -14.68 -40.06 -24.79
N SER A 24 -14.77 -38.85 -24.24
CA SER A 24 -13.64 -38.15 -23.61
C SER A 24 -14.02 -37.52 -22.27
N ALA A 25 -13.01 -37.37 -21.41
CA ALA A 25 -13.07 -36.57 -20.20
C ALA A 25 -12.07 -35.41 -20.27
N SER A 26 -12.44 -34.29 -19.69
CA SER A 26 -11.54 -33.16 -19.45
C SER A 26 -11.58 -32.79 -17.98
N ALA A 27 -10.43 -32.57 -17.36
CA ALA A 27 -10.32 -32.05 -16.01
C ALA A 27 -9.73 -30.64 -16.00
N SER A 28 -10.24 -29.78 -15.12
CA SER A 28 -9.70 -28.45 -14.87
C SER A 28 -9.68 -28.19 -13.37
N SER A 29 -8.70 -27.42 -12.89
CA SER A 29 -8.68 -26.94 -11.51
C SER A 29 -9.01 -25.46 -11.42
N ASP A 30 -9.49 -25.05 -10.27
CA ASP A 30 -9.61 -23.66 -9.87
C ASP A 30 -9.06 -23.50 -8.44
N PRO A 31 -7.91 -22.82 -8.26
CA PRO A 31 -7.07 -22.22 -9.30
C PRO A 31 -6.36 -23.25 -10.20
N SER A 32 -5.92 -22.83 -11.39
CA SER A 32 -5.08 -23.61 -12.31
C SER A 32 -3.74 -22.90 -12.55
N PRO A 33 -2.58 -23.57 -12.35
CA PRO A 33 -2.44 -24.96 -11.90
C PRO A 33 -2.83 -25.13 -10.43
N ALA A 34 -3.13 -26.38 -10.04
CA ALA A 34 -3.39 -26.71 -8.64
C ALA A 34 -2.11 -26.50 -7.82
N VAL A 35 -2.22 -26.03 -6.56
CA VAL A 35 -1.07 -25.84 -5.67
C VAL A 35 -1.26 -26.69 -4.41
N THR A 36 -0.25 -27.47 -4.03
CA THR A 36 -0.37 -28.47 -2.95
C THR A 36 -0.75 -27.93 -1.58
N ASN A 37 -0.41 -26.68 -1.29
CA ASN A 37 -0.72 -26.02 -0.02
C ASN A 37 -1.96 -25.12 -0.09
N LYS A 38 -2.74 -25.18 -1.18
CA LYS A 38 -3.94 -24.36 -1.37
C LYS A 38 -5.18 -25.23 -1.56
N PRO A 39 -6.34 -24.77 -1.07
CA PRO A 39 -7.61 -25.32 -1.50
C PRO A 39 -7.76 -25.18 -3.01
N VAL A 40 -8.14 -26.28 -3.66
CA VAL A 40 -8.35 -26.30 -5.11
C VAL A 40 -9.62 -27.11 -5.38
N THR A 41 -10.46 -26.58 -6.26
CA THR A 41 -11.60 -27.32 -6.78
C THR A 41 -11.25 -27.93 -8.12
N VAL A 42 -11.44 -29.24 -8.26
CA VAL A 42 -11.28 -29.94 -9.54
C VAL A 42 -12.66 -30.20 -10.14
N LYS A 43 -12.86 -29.76 -11.38
CA LYS A 43 -14.03 -30.11 -12.19
C LYS A 43 -13.64 -31.13 -13.26
N VAL A 44 -14.32 -32.28 -13.27
CA VAL A 44 -14.18 -33.31 -14.32
C VAL A 44 -15.43 -33.31 -15.19
N THR A 45 -15.28 -33.15 -16.51
CA THR A 45 -16.40 -33.08 -17.47
C THR A 45 -16.32 -34.18 -18.52
N THR A 46 -17.46 -34.77 -18.91
CA THR A 46 -17.54 -35.76 -20.01
C THR A 46 -18.47 -35.28 -21.13
N ASN A 47 -18.25 -35.75 -22.35
CA ASN A 47 -19.00 -35.32 -23.54
C ASN A 47 -20.19 -36.23 -23.92
N SER A 48 -20.17 -37.53 -23.59
CA SER A 48 -21.16 -38.50 -24.10
C SER A 48 -21.24 -39.81 -23.27
N MET A 49 -21.34 -39.71 -21.94
CA MET A 49 -21.40 -40.89 -21.03
C MET A 49 -22.74 -41.10 -20.32
N GLY A 50 -23.77 -40.26 -20.58
CA GLY A 50 -25.08 -40.38 -19.94
C GLY A 50 -25.10 -39.93 -18.48
N ASN A 51 -26.06 -40.43 -17.69
CA ASN A 51 -26.34 -39.95 -16.32
C ASN A 51 -25.77 -40.82 -15.20
N ASP A 52 -25.20 -41.99 -15.54
CA ASP A 52 -24.65 -42.93 -14.57
C ASP A 52 -23.14 -43.06 -14.75
N VAL A 53 -22.46 -41.95 -14.46
CA VAL A 53 -21.02 -41.76 -14.65
C VAL A 53 -20.38 -41.48 -13.29
N TYR A 54 -19.21 -42.08 -13.06
CA TYR A 54 -18.46 -41.97 -11.83
C TYR A 54 -17.03 -41.54 -12.12
N ALA A 55 -16.51 -40.62 -11.30
CA ALA A 55 -15.12 -40.17 -11.40
C ALA A 55 -14.23 -41.07 -10.52
N TYR A 56 -13.19 -41.65 -11.11
CA TYR A 56 -12.10 -42.24 -10.35
C TYR A 56 -10.88 -41.37 -10.41
N THR A 57 -10.20 -41.33 -9.29
CA THR A 57 -9.08 -40.44 -9.08
C THR A 57 -7.90 -41.22 -8.57
N TRP A 58 -6.72 -40.87 -9.07
CA TRP A 58 -5.46 -41.22 -8.45
C TRP A 58 -4.53 -40.01 -8.44
N CYS A 59 -3.40 -40.11 -7.77
CA CYS A 59 -2.38 -39.06 -7.82
C CYS A 59 -0.99 -39.61 -8.10
N ILE A 60 -0.11 -38.73 -8.57
CA ILE A 60 1.30 -39.03 -8.75
C ILE A 60 2.08 -38.32 -7.65
N ILE A 61 2.78 -39.10 -6.82
CA ILE A 61 3.64 -38.62 -5.73
C ILE A 61 5.08 -39.03 -6.02
N SER A 62 5.96 -38.06 -6.20
CA SER A 62 7.38 -38.28 -6.50
C SER A 62 7.59 -39.23 -7.69
N GLY A 63 6.72 -39.17 -8.69
CA GLY A 63 6.74 -40.01 -9.88
C GLY A 63 6.10 -41.40 -9.72
N ALA A 64 5.57 -41.74 -8.54
CA ALA A 64 4.86 -42.99 -8.29
C ALA A 64 3.35 -42.79 -8.21
N GLU A 65 2.59 -43.74 -8.74
CA GLU A 65 1.14 -43.75 -8.65
C GLU A 65 0.68 -44.12 -7.24
N VAL A 66 -0.23 -43.32 -6.67
CA VAL A 66 -0.94 -43.63 -5.44
C VAL A 66 -2.43 -43.66 -5.74
N SER A 67 -3.02 -44.85 -5.61
CA SER A 67 -4.44 -45.10 -5.86
C SER A 67 -5.15 -45.40 -4.54
N PRO A 68 -6.31 -44.76 -4.24
CA PRO A 68 -6.95 -44.82 -2.92
C PRO A 68 -7.97 -45.96 -2.81
N PHE A 69 -8.43 -46.53 -3.93
CA PHE A 69 -9.52 -47.49 -4.00
C PHE A 69 -9.34 -48.43 -5.20
N ALA A 70 -9.79 -49.69 -5.09
CA ALA A 70 -9.98 -50.55 -6.24
C ALA A 70 -11.40 -50.36 -6.79
N TRP A 71 -11.53 -50.13 -8.10
CA TRP A 71 -12.82 -49.94 -8.78
C TRP A 71 -13.80 -51.10 -8.58
N ASP A 72 -13.27 -52.32 -8.48
CA ASP A 72 -14.05 -53.55 -8.48
C ASP A 72 -14.92 -53.70 -7.21
N ASP A 73 -14.60 -52.96 -6.14
CA ASP A 73 -15.25 -53.17 -4.85
C ASP A 73 -16.39 -52.21 -4.52
N VAL A 74 -16.47 -50.96 -5.03
CA VAL A 74 -17.64 -50.11 -4.72
C VAL A 74 -17.84 -48.93 -5.69
N ILE A 75 -18.77 -49.06 -6.65
CA ILE A 75 -19.43 -47.90 -7.26
C ILE A 75 -20.33 -47.27 -6.18
N THR A 76 -19.91 -46.15 -5.57
CA THR A 76 -20.69 -45.44 -4.55
C THR A 76 -21.29 -44.15 -5.08
N SER A 77 -22.40 -43.72 -4.49
CA SER A 77 -23.03 -42.41 -4.75
C SER A 77 -22.09 -41.23 -4.46
N LYS A 78 -21.02 -41.43 -3.69
CA LYS A 78 -20.02 -40.40 -3.37
C LYS A 78 -19.28 -39.87 -4.61
N PHE A 79 -19.01 -40.71 -5.61
CA PHE A 79 -18.27 -40.29 -6.83
C PHE A 79 -19.16 -40.15 -8.06
N LYS A 80 -20.48 -40.20 -7.85
CA LYS A 80 -21.42 -40.09 -8.94
C LYS A 80 -21.40 -38.66 -9.49
N MET A 81 -21.12 -38.55 -10.78
CA MET A 81 -21.14 -37.27 -11.48
C MET A 81 -22.59 -36.82 -11.68
N THR A 82 -22.85 -35.54 -11.43
CA THR A 82 -24.18 -34.94 -11.57
C THR A 82 -24.40 -34.37 -12.97
N THR A 83 -25.65 -34.36 -13.42
CA THR A 83 -26.03 -34.11 -14.84
C THR A 83 -26.10 -32.65 -15.25
N VAL A 84 -25.91 -31.69 -14.33
CA VAL A 84 -25.96 -30.26 -14.65
C VAL A 84 -24.54 -29.79 -14.98
N ASP A 85 -24.31 -29.41 -16.24
CA ASP A 85 -23.02 -28.95 -16.80
C ASP A 85 -21.86 -29.95 -16.77
N GLY A 86 -22.20 -31.25 -16.72
CA GLY A 86 -21.31 -32.38 -16.95
C GLY A 86 -20.25 -32.62 -15.88
N GLY A 87 -20.31 -31.94 -14.73
CA GLY A 87 -19.23 -31.89 -13.74
C GLY A 87 -19.52 -32.57 -12.40
N TYR A 88 -18.57 -33.35 -11.88
CA TYR A 88 -18.41 -33.56 -10.43
C TYR A 88 -17.27 -32.68 -9.93
N GLN A 89 -17.42 -32.09 -8.75
CA GLN A 89 -16.37 -31.32 -8.09
C GLN A 89 -15.72 -32.15 -7.00
N ILE A 90 -14.39 -32.29 -7.06
CA ILE A 90 -13.60 -32.86 -5.97
C ILE A 90 -12.72 -31.74 -5.41
N ARG A 91 -12.74 -31.56 -4.09
CA ARG A 91 -11.84 -30.62 -3.44
C ARG A 91 -10.49 -31.32 -3.19
N ILE A 92 -9.39 -30.64 -3.50
CA ILE A 92 -8.05 -31.14 -3.17
C ILE A 92 -7.87 -31.31 -1.66
N ASP A 93 -8.53 -30.51 -0.84
CA ASP A 93 -8.48 -30.69 0.62
C ASP A 93 -8.96 -32.09 1.04
N ASP A 94 -9.91 -32.66 0.27
CA ASP A 94 -10.38 -34.01 0.51
C ASP A 94 -9.33 -35.06 0.11
N ILE A 95 -8.40 -34.76 -0.79
CA ILE A 95 -7.40 -35.71 -1.33
C ILE A 95 -6.45 -36.18 -0.23
N GLN A 96 -5.96 -35.31 0.64
CA GLN A 96 -5.10 -35.77 1.74
C GLN A 96 -5.81 -36.85 2.60
N GLN A 97 -7.09 -36.61 2.93
CA GLN A 97 -7.92 -37.58 3.64
C GLN A 97 -8.24 -38.82 2.79
N PHE A 98 -8.49 -38.61 1.50
CA PHE A 98 -8.93 -39.61 0.54
C PHE A 98 -7.93 -40.73 0.32
N TYR A 99 -6.66 -40.34 0.21
CA TYR A 99 -5.55 -41.23 -0.06
C TYR A 99 -4.78 -41.61 1.21
N GLY A 100 -5.23 -41.14 2.38
CA GLY A 100 -4.55 -41.37 3.66
C GLY A 100 -3.12 -40.83 3.67
N LEU A 101 -2.88 -39.69 3.01
CA LEU A 101 -1.55 -39.12 2.83
C LEU A 101 -1.13 -38.30 4.05
N THR A 102 0.11 -38.48 4.47
CA THR A 102 0.75 -37.58 5.43
C THR A 102 1.12 -36.25 4.77
N GLU A 103 1.33 -35.19 5.56
CA GLU A 103 1.78 -33.90 5.04
C GLU A 103 3.09 -34.01 4.23
N SER A 104 4.03 -34.84 4.67
CA SER A 104 5.29 -35.08 3.96
C SER A 104 5.09 -35.77 2.61
N GLN A 105 4.10 -36.67 2.49
CA GLN A 105 3.80 -37.29 1.20
C GLN A 105 3.15 -36.32 0.22
N MET A 106 2.39 -35.33 0.72
CA MET A 106 1.78 -34.30 -0.13
C MET A 106 2.84 -33.42 -0.82
N GLU A 107 4.05 -33.30 -0.27
CA GLU A 107 5.19 -32.60 -0.90
C GLU A 107 5.67 -33.25 -2.20
N GLY A 108 5.36 -34.53 -2.41
CA GLY A 108 5.68 -35.23 -3.64
C GLY A 108 4.59 -35.10 -4.72
N LEU A 109 3.42 -34.55 -4.40
CA LEU A 109 2.27 -34.53 -5.30
C LEU A 109 2.52 -33.68 -6.56
N THR A 110 2.62 -34.30 -7.74
CA THR A 110 2.88 -33.60 -9.00
C THR A 110 1.70 -33.61 -9.96
N GLU A 111 0.81 -34.60 -9.84
CA GLU A 111 -0.36 -34.71 -10.73
C GLU A 111 -1.56 -35.25 -9.95
N LEU A 112 -2.73 -34.70 -10.26
CA LEU A 112 -4.01 -35.33 -10.00
C LEU A 112 -4.52 -35.93 -11.29
N CYS A 113 -4.99 -37.16 -11.23
CA CYS A 113 -5.37 -37.92 -12.40
C CYS A 113 -6.79 -38.45 -12.26
N PHE A 114 -7.50 -38.47 -13.38
CA PHE A 114 -8.92 -38.78 -13.42
C PHE A 114 -9.27 -39.64 -14.63
N ILE A 115 -10.22 -40.55 -14.44
CA ILE A 115 -11.00 -41.16 -15.51
C ILE A 115 -12.48 -41.10 -15.15
N ALA A 116 -13.33 -41.03 -16.17
CA ALA A 116 -14.77 -41.21 -16.02
C ALA A 116 -15.16 -42.61 -16.48
N ARG A 117 -16.03 -43.28 -15.73
CA ARG A 117 -16.53 -44.63 -16.06
C ARG A 117 -18.02 -44.75 -15.79
N THR A 118 -18.69 -45.58 -16.58
CA THR A 118 -20.11 -45.95 -16.38
C THR A 118 -20.23 -47.25 -15.61
N SER A 119 -21.39 -47.51 -14.98
CA SER A 119 -21.69 -48.81 -14.35
C SER A 119 -21.68 -49.98 -15.34
N SER A 120 -21.92 -49.72 -16.63
CA SER A 120 -21.79 -50.70 -17.72
C SER A 120 -20.34 -51.00 -18.12
N GLY A 121 -19.35 -50.32 -17.55
CA GLY A 121 -17.93 -50.61 -17.73
C GLY A 121 -17.19 -49.77 -18.77
N ALA A 122 -17.87 -48.94 -19.57
CA ALA A 122 -17.24 -48.00 -20.50
C ALA A 122 -16.46 -46.92 -19.75
N GLN A 123 -15.27 -46.56 -20.22
CA GLN A 123 -14.35 -45.60 -19.57
C GLN A 123 -13.71 -44.61 -20.55
N THR A 124 -13.30 -43.44 -20.06
CA THR A 124 -12.54 -42.43 -20.83
C THR A 124 -11.03 -42.66 -20.77
N ALA A 125 -10.29 -41.89 -21.58
CA ALA A 125 -8.86 -41.70 -21.39
C ALA A 125 -8.54 -41.07 -20.03
N ASP A 126 -7.32 -41.29 -19.56
CA ASP A 126 -6.72 -40.57 -18.45
C ASP A 126 -6.66 -39.08 -18.76
N THR A 127 -7.13 -38.26 -17.82
CA THR A 127 -6.93 -36.81 -17.84
C THR A 127 -6.20 -36.39 -16.57
N LYS A 128 -5.38 -35.34 -16.67
CA LYS A 128 -4.46 -34.94 -15.61
C LYS A 128 -4.54 -33.45 -15.35
N ILE A 129 -4.37 -33.08 -14.09
CA ILE A 129 -4.14 -31.72 -13.63
C ILE A 129 -2.76 -31.69 -13.01
N SER A 130 -1.90 -30.81 -13.53
CA SER A 130 -0.59 -30.56 -12.92
C SER A 130 -0.77 -29.89 -11.57
N VAL A 131 -0.04 -30.41 -10.57
CA VAL A 131 0.04 -29.84 -9.24
C VAL A 131 1.44 -29.25 -9.06
N VAL A 132 1.48 -27.98 -8.69
CA VAL A 132 2.70 -27.25 -8.36
C VAL A 132 2.87 -27.28 -6.84
N GLN A 133 4.10 -27.51 -6.39
CA GLN A 133 4.40 -27.41 -4.98
C GLN A 133 4.38 -25.95 -4.53
N GLY A 134 3.58 -25.64 -3.51
CA GLY A 134 3.66 -24.33 -2.86
C GLY A 134 4.97 -24.20 -2.08
N ARG A 135 5.54 -22.99 -2.00
CA ARG A 135 6.85 -22.79 -1.35
C ARG A 135 6.76 -22.66 0.17
N LYS A 136 6.39 -23.73 0.89
CA LYS A 136 6.23 -23.74 2.37
C LYS A 136 7.49 -23.38 3.18
N THR A 137 8.67 -23.44 2.56
CA THR A 137 9.96 -23.07 3.19
C THR A 137 10.61 -21.90 2.45
N ALA A 138 9.82 -21.07 1.76
CA ALA A 138 10.33 -19.87 1.12
C ALA A 138 10.72 -18.82 2.15
N TYR A 139 11.65 -17.96 1.72
CA TYR A 139 12.08 -16.79 2.47
C TYR A 139 12.64 -17.15 3.85
N SER A 140 12.35 -16.31 4.85
CA SER A 140 12.75 -16.52 6.24
C SER A 140 11.70 -17.25 7.07
N GLY A 141 10.68 -17.84 6.43
CA GLY A 141 9.68 -18.69 7.06
C GLY A 141 8.24 -18.37 6.66
N GLY A 142 7.29 -19.03 7.31
CA GLY A 142 5.86 -18.93 6.98
C GLY A 142 5.45 -19.76 5.76
N ASP A 143 4.16 -19.92 5.54
CA ASP A 143 3.61 -20.68 4.40
C ASP A 143 2.77 -19.82 3.45
N GLY A 144 2.72 -18.51 3.68
CA GLY A 144 2.04 -17.52 2.84
C GLY A 144 0.55 -17.37 3.16
N THR A 145 0.04 -18.04 4.19
CA THR A 145 -1.36 -17.91 4.62
C THR A 145 -1.57 -16.72 5.57
N ALA A 146 -2.81 -16.27 5.76
CA ALA A 146 -3.12 -15.20 6.72
C ALA A 146 -2.69 -15.51 8.16
N ALA A 147 -2.74 -16.80 8.55
CA ALA A 147 -2.34 -17.24 9.90
C ALA A 147 -0.82 -17.44 10.03
N SER A 148 -0.12 -17.66 8.91
CA SER A 148 1.32 -17.92 8.86
C SER A 148 1.91 -17.25 7.61
N PRO A 149 1.98 -15.91 7.58
CA PRO A 149 2.43 -15.16 6.42
C PRO A 149 3.89 -15.48 6.11
N PHE A 150 4.28 -15.38 4.84
CA PHE A 150 5.68 -15.45 4.45
C PHE A 150 6.48 -14.34 5.15
N LEU A 151 7.55 -14.73 5.83
CA LEU A 151 8.39 -13.84 6.60
C LEU A 151 9.56 -13.34 5.75
N LEU A 152 9.69 -12.02 5.67
CA LEU A 152 10.72 -11.33 4.93
C LEU A 152 11.64 -10.65 5.94
N SER A 153 12.87 -11.15 6.08
CA SER A 153 13.85 -10.64 7.05
C SER A 153 15.21 -10.33 6.43
N SER A 154 15.34 -10.40 5.10
CA SER A 154 16.60 -10.19 4.42
C SER A 154 16.43 -9.65 3.01
N ALA A 155 17.50 -9.03 2.48
CA ALA A 155 17.55 -8.59 1.09
C ALA A 155 17.33 -9.75 0.11
N LYS A 156 17.78 -10.96 0.46
CA LYS A 156 17.56 -12.17 -0.33
C LYS A 156 16.08 -12.54 -0.41
N ASP A 157 15.32 -12.34 0.67
CA ASP A 157 13.88 -12.62 0.65
C ASP A 157 13.14 -11.68 -0.30
N LEU A 158 13.48 -10.39 -0.28
CA LEU A 158 12.92 -9.41 -1.22
C LEU A 158 13.31 -9.72 -2.66
N GLN A 159 14.57 -10.12 -2.90
CA GLN A 159 15.03 -10.55 -4.21
C GLN A 159 14.22 -11.76 -4.70
N ASP A 160 14.05 -12.79 -3.87
CA ASP A 160 13.27 -13.99 -4.21
C ASP A 160 11.80 -13.66 -4.47
N LEU A 161 11.24 -12.68 -3.77
CA LEU A 161 9.87 -12.21 -3.99
C LEU A 161 9.74 -11.53 -5.35
N SER A 162 10.73 -10.75 -5.76
CA SER A 162 10.74 -10.11 -7.08
C SER A 162 10.85 -11.13 -8.24
N GLU A 163 11.43 -12.30 -7.98
CA GLU A 163 11.69 -13.33 -9.00
C GLU A 163 10.58 -14.40 -9.08
N TYR A 164 9.62 -14.41 -8.15
CA TYR A 164 8.60 -15.46 -8.07
C TYR A 164 7.15 -14.92 -8.10
N PRO A 165 6.61 -14.60 -9.30
CA PRO A 165 5.27 -14.00 -9.45
C PRO A 165 4.10 -14.78 -8.88
N ALA A 166 4.24 -16.09 -8.66
CA ALA A 166 3.17 -16.90 -8.05
C ALA A 166 2.89 -16.48 -6.59
N ASP A 167 3.88 -15.90 -5.91
CA ASP A 167 3.74 -15.39 -4.53
C ASP A 167 3.13 -13.97 -4.50
N TRP A 168 2.73 -13.42 -5.64
CA TRP A 168 2.02 -12.14 -5.75
C TRP A 168 0.50 -12.30 -5.78
N ALA A 169 -0.02 -13.53 -5.67
CA ALA A 169 -1.45 -13.80 -5.74
C ALA A 169 -2.21 -13.21 -4.54
N SER A 170 -3.49 -12.89 -4.74
CA SER A 170 -4.33 -12.17 -3.75
C SER A 170 -4.62 -12.94 -2.46
N ASP A 171 -4.32 -14.24 -2.43
CA ASP A 171 -4.45 -15.11 -1.26
C ASP A 171 -3.14 -15.28 -0.49
N ILE A 172 -2.06 -14.63 -0.93
CA ILE A 172 -0.76 -14.67 -0.28
C ILE A 172 -0.62 -13.51 0.71
N TYR A 173 -0.04 -13.82 1.87
CA TYR A 173 0.26 -12.87 2.93
C TYR A 173 1.76 -12.87 3.20
N LEU A 174 2.34 -11.68 3.18
CA LEU A 174 3.76 -11.42 3.41
C LEU A 174 3.91 -10.45 4.56
N LYS A 175 4.92 -10.66 5.40
CA LYS A 175 5.20 -9.82 6.56
C LYS A 175 6.69 -9.54 6.70
N LEU A 176 7.07 -8.27 6.81
CA LEU A 176 8.42 -7.90 7.21
C LEU A 176 8.63 -8.24 8.69
N THR A 177 9.81 -8.76 9.02
CA THR A 177 10.20 -9.05 10.42
C THR A 177 11.47 -8.34 10.86
N SER A 178 12.08 -7.57 9.98
CA SER A 178 13.26 -6.73 10.25
C SER A 178 13.32 -5.59 9.25
N ASP A 179 14.11 -4.56 9.56
CA ASP A 179 14.54 -3.59 8.56
C ASP A 179 15.43 -4.30 7.53
N ILE A 180 15.33 -3.91 6.26
CA ILE A 180 16.03 -4.55 5.15
C ILE A 180 16.61 -3.47 4.22
N THR A 181 17.90 -3.54 3.96
CA THR A 181 18.49 -2.80 2.82
C THR A 181 18.09 -3.48 1.53
N ALA A 182 17.49 -2.73 0.60
CA ALA A 182 17.01 -3.26 -0.67
C ALA A 182 18.17 -3.78 -1.54
N PRO A 183 18.03 -4.93 -2.21
CA PRO A 183 18.95 -5.32 -3.28
C PRO A 183 18.82 -4.35 -4.47
N ALA A 184 19.92 -4.19 -5.21
CA ALA A 184 19.95 -3.31 -6.37
C ALA A 184 18.95 -3.74 -7.44
N GLY A 185 18.17 -2.78 -7.98
CA GLY A 185 17.18 -3.05 -9.01
C GLY A 185 15.92 -3.76 -8.52
N LEU A 186 15.65 -3.77 -7.20
CA LEU A 186 14.46 -4.42 -6.65
C LEU A 186 13.17 -3.79 -7.21
N THR A 187 12.36 -4.58 -7.90
CA THR A 187 11.01 -4.20 -8.30
C THR A 187 10.11 -5.44 -8.25
N ILE A 188 8.98 -5.31 -7.56
CA ILE A 188 7.99 -6.38 -7.36
C ILE A 188 6.75 -6.04 -8.18
N GLY A 189 6.27 -6.99 -9.00
CA GLY A 189 5.14 -6.73 -9.88
C GLY A 189 5.48 -5.82 -11.06
N SER A 190 4.65 -5.90 -12.09
CA SER A 190 4.73 -5.04 -13.29
C SER A 190 3.33 -4.81 -13.84
N ILE A 191 3.15 -3.89 -14.79
CA ILE A 191 1.85 -3.65 -15.42
C ILE A 191 1.26 -4.94 -16.04
N GLY A 192 2.10 -5.81 -16.61
CA GLY A 192 1.67 -7.08 -17.21
C GLY A 192 1.45 -8.22 -16.20
N SER A 193 1.99 -8.09 -14.99
CA SER A 193 1.86 -9.06 -13.91
C SER A 193 1.87 -8.32 -12.57
N PRO A 194 0.75 -7.66 -12.20
CA PRO A 194 0.70 -6.79 -11.04
C PRO A 194 0.78 -7.60 -9.74
N PHE A 195 1.31 -6.97 -8.69
CA PHE A 195 1.28 -7.51 -7.35
C PHE A 195 -0.13 -7.41 -6.76
N LYS A 196 -0.64 -8.51 -6.19
CA LYS A 196 -2.02 -8.61 -5.66
C LYS A 196 -2.09 -9.06 -4.20
N ALA A 197 -0.96 -9.49 -3.64
CA ALA A 197 -0.89 -10.08 -2.31
C ALA A 197 -1.03 -9.03 -1.19
N HIS A 198 -1.13 -9.53 0.04
CA HIS A 198 -1.09 -8.72 1.26
C HIS A 198 0.36 -8.54 1.71
N PHE A 199 0.84 -7.30 1.79
CA PHE A 199 2.17 -6.95 2.26
C PHE A 199 2.07 -6.12 3.55
N ASP A 200 2.35 -6.74 4.69
CA ASP A 200 2.42 -6.09 6.00
C ASP A 200 3.88 -5.74 6.33
N GLY A 201 4.20 -4.46 6.30
CA GLY A 201 5.50 -3.96 6.71
C GLY A 201 5.73 -4.02 8.22
N ASP A 202 4.69 -4.20 9.04
CA ASP A 202 4.77 -4.21 10.52
C ASP A 202 5.48 -2.98 11.14
N GLY A 203 5.60 -1.89 10.39
CA GLY A 203 6.37 -0.71 10.78
C GLY A 203 7.89 -0.78 10.51
N TYR A 204 8.36 -1.79 9.77
CA TYR A 204 9.76 -1.90 9.35
C TYR A 204 10.07 -1.09 8.09
N THR A 205 11.36 -0.79 7.94
CA THR A 205 11.90 0.02 6.85
C THR A 205 12.62 -0.84 5.80
N ILE A 206 12.39 -0.50 4.54
CA ILE A 206 13.20 -0.92 3.40
C ILE A 206 14.08 0.27 3.00
N SER A 207 15.38 0.21 3.22
CA SER A 207 16.31 1.32 2.91
C SER A 207 17.00 1.13 1.56
N ASP A 208 17.53 2.23 1.01
CA ASP A 208 18.46 2.24 -0.15
C ASP A 208 17.87 1.61 -1.42
N LEU A 209 16.55 1.75 -1.63
CA LEU A 209 15.91 1.26 -2.84
C LEU A 209 16.47 2.00 -4.07
N SER A 210 17.13 1.28 -4.97
CA SER A 210 17.60 1.82 -6.25
C SER A 210 16.91 1.12 -7.41
N VAL A 211 16.10 1.87 -8.17
CA VAL A 211 15.35 1.39 -9.33
C VAL A 211 15.63 2.29 -10.52
N SER A 212 15.95 1.69 -11.67
CA SER A 212 16.04 2.42 -12.94
C SER A 212 15.28 1.64 -14.01
N GLN A 213 14.18 2.22 -14.49
CA GLN A 213 13.26 1.59 -15.45
C GLN A 213 13.06 2.49 -16.68
N SER A 214 13.81 2.19 -17.74
CA SER A 214 13.82 3.00 -18.97
C SER A 214 12.89 2.48 -20.07
N ALA A 215 12.27 1.32 -19.90
CA ALA A 215 11.42 0.74 -20.93
C ALA A 215 10.11 1.52 -21.09
N LEU A 216 9.70 1.70 -22.35
CA LEU A 216 8.53 2.50 -22.69
C LEU A 216 7.26 1.96 -22.04
N GLY A 217 6.51 2.85 -21.39
CA GLY A 217 5.22 2.51 -20.80
C GLY A 217 5.30 1.63 -19.54
N GLN A 218 6.49 1.37 -18.99
CA GLN A 218 6.64 0.66 -17.73
C GLN A 218 6.49 1.58 -16.53
N ALA A 219 6.10 0.97 -15.41
CA ALA A 219 6.00 1.62 -14.12
C ALA A 219 7.22 1.27 -13.26
N ALA A 220 7.63 2.21 -12.41
CA ALA A 220 8.85 2.12 -11.60
C ALA A 220 8.53 2.43 -10.12
N GLY A 221 9.08 1.60 -9.22
CA GLY A 221 8.90 1.67 -7.78
C GLY A 221 9.26 0.34 -7.11
N LEU A 222 9.21 0.27 -5.78
CA LEU A 222 9.31 -1.01 -5.06
C LEU A 222 8.28 -2.00 -5.60
N PHE A 223 7.04 -1.53 -5.78
CA PHE A 223 6.03 -2.21 -6.54
C PHE A 223 5.86 -1.55 -7.91
N GLY A 224 6.20 -2.26 -8.99
CA GLY A 224 6.01 -1.73 -10.34
C GLY A 224 4.54 -1.44 -10.62
N ALA A 225 3.67 -2.42 -10.35
CA ALA A 225 2.23 -2.19 -10.35
C ALA A 225 1.51 -3.07 -9.32
N ILE A 226 0.38 -2.58 -8.82
CA ILE A 226 -0.52 -3.33 -7.93
C ILE A 226 -1.94 -3.42 -8.51
N ASP A 227 -2.62 -4.54 -8.24
CA ASP A 227 -4.02 -4.76 -8.58
C ASP A 227 -4.72 -5.61 -7.52
N GLY A 228 -5.46 -4.95 -6.62
CA GLY A 228 -6.15 -5.58 -5.50
C GLY A 228 -5.26 -5.85 -4.29
N ALA A 229 -4.00 -5.43 -4.32
CA ALA A 229 -3.06 -5.62 -3.21
C ALA A 229 -3.47 -4.81 -1.97
N VAL A 230 -3.02 -5.29 -0.82
CA VAL A 230 -3.10 -4.55 0.45
C VAL A 230 -1.67 -4.35 0.95
N ILE A 231 -1.18 -3.12 0.87
CA ILE A 231 0.14 -2.73 1.37
C ILE A 231 -0.06 -1.88 2.61
N LYS A 232 0.55 -2.27 3.72
CA LYS A 232 0.39 -1.57 4.99
C LYS A 232 1.70 -1.41 5.75
N GLY A 233 1.90 -0.27 6.39
CA GLY A 233 2.86 -0.17 7.49
C GLY A 233 4.32 -0.32 7.07
N VAL A 234 4.70 0.08 5.86
CA VAL A 234 6.09 0.00 5.38
C VAL A 234 6.66 1.38 5.11
N ALA A 235 7.90 1.59 5.53
CA ALA A 235 8.71 2.73 5.14
C ALA A 235 9.66 2.34 4.01
N VAL A 236 9.81 3.18 2.99
CA VAL A 236 10.86 3.02 1.97
C VAL A 236 11.73 4.27 1.96
N THR A 237 12.93 4.16 2.52
CA THR A 237 13.79 5.34 2.76
C THR A 237 15.04 5.32 1.89
N ASP A 238 15.63 6.49 1.72
CA ASP A 238 16.89 6.68 0.99
C ASP A 238 16.80 6.10 -0.44
N ALA A 239 15.61 6.20 -1.03
CA ALA A 239 15.32 5.63 -2.33
C ALA A 239 15.82 6.54 -3.46
N ALA A 240 16.21 5.94 -4.58
CA ALA A 240 16.47 6.61 -5.84
C ALA A 240 15.73 5.84 -6.94
N VAL A 241 14.61 6.40 -7.41
CA VAL A 241 13.75 5.76 -8.40
C VAL A 241 13.70 6.59 -9.68
N GLU A 242 14.29 6.03 -10.73
CA GLU A 242 14.27 6.59 -12.07
C GLU A 242 13.30 5.78 -12.94
N GLY A 243 12.40 6.48 -13.65
CA GLY A 243 11.44 5.81 -14.51
C GLY A 243 10.95 6.65 -15.68
N GLN A 244 10.26 6.00 -16.61
CA GLN A 244 9.76 6.67 -17.80
C GLN A 244 8.29 7.08 -17.68
N ALA A 245 7.35 6.13 -17.55
CA ALA A 245 5.91 6.44 -17.62
C ALA A 245 5.31 6.79 -16.25
N TYR A 246 5.22 5.83 -15.34
CA TYR A 246 4.62 6.02 -14.01
C TYR A 246 5.66 5.72 -12.94
N VAL A 247 6.05 6.73 -12.18
CA VAL A 247 7.18 6.63 -11.26
C VAL A 247 6.73 7.02 -9.86
N GLY A 248 6.87 6.10 -8.91
CA GLY A 248 6.73 6.42 -7.50
C GLY A 248 7.48 5.43 -6.63
N ILE A 249 8.03 5.89 -5.50
CA ILE A 249 8.95 5.09 -4.70
C ILE A 249 8.30 3.79 -4.23
N LEU A 250 7.08 3.88 -3.68
CA LEU A 250 6.38 2.70 -3.21
C LEU A 250 5.69 1.98 -4.35
N VAL A 251 4.90 2.70 -5.16
CA VAL A 251 4.14 2.09 -6.26
C VAL A 251 4.24 2.93 -7.54
N GLY A 252 4.67 2.31 -8.64
CA GLY A 252 4.63 2.96 -9.95
C GLY A 252 3.19 3.15 -10.44
N HIS A 253 2.42 2.06 -10.56
CA HIS A 253 1.01 2.08 -11.01
C HIS A 253 0.08 1.31 -10.08
N ALA A 254 -0.78 2.02 -9.35
CA ALA A 254 -1.83 1.44 -8.52
C ALA A 254 -3.15 1.32 -9.29
N ILE A 255 -3.44 0.13 -9.83
CA ILE A 255 -4.67 -0.14 -10.59
C ILE A 255 -5.88 -0.17 -9.64
N SER A 256 -5.76 -0.96 -8.57
CA SER A 256 -6.74 -1.10 -7.49
C SER A 256 -6.04 -1.60 -6.22
N GLY A 257 -6.71 -1.53 -5.07
CA GLY A 257 -6.17 -2.02 -3.78
C GLY A 257 -6.12 -0.97 -2.68
N THR A 258 -5.33 -1.21 -1.65
CA THR A 258 -5.16 -0.33 -0.49
C THR A 258 -3.68 -0.12 -0.17
N ILE A 259 -3.30 1.12 0.08
CA ILE A 259 -1.98 1.53 0.58
C ILE A 259 -2.23 2.34 1.84
N ASP A 260 -1.83 1.81 3.00
CA ASP A 260 -2.16 2.41 4.31
C ASP A 260 -0.96 2.52 5.24
N GLN A 261 -0.78 3.65 5.93
CA GLN A 261 0.27 3.83 6.94
C GLN A 261 1.68 3.56 6.38
N CYS A 262 1.95 4.02 5.17
CA CYS A 262 3.25 3.90 4.51
C CYS A 262 3.90 5.26 4.32
N TYR A 263 5.23 5.32 4.32
CA TYR A 263 5.93 6.54 3.93
C TYR A 263 7.16 6.30 3.06
N THR A 264 7.56 7.31 2.31
CA THR A 264 8.74 7.26 1.45
C THR A 264 9.66 8.48 1.63
N SER A 265 10.96 8.28 1.46
CA SER A 265 11.96 9.34 1.34
C SER A 265 13.00 9.02 0.27
N GLY A 266 13.70 10.04 -0.23
CA GLY A 266 14.68 9.90 -1.30
C GLY A 266 14.34 10.77 -2.51
N SER A 267 14.58 10.26 -3.72
CA SER A 267 14.34 10.98 -4.97
C SER A 267 13.58 10.17 -6.02
N VAL A 268 12.77 10.88 -6.81
CA VAL A 268 12.04 10.38 -7.97
C VAL A 268 12.45 11.19 -9.19
N GLU A 269 12.92 10.50 -10.22
CA GLU A 269 13.28 11.07 -11.52
C GLU A 269 12.40 10.45 -12.61
N ALA A 270 11.59 11.28 -13.27
CA ALA A 270 10.61 10.82 -14.26
C ALA A 270 10.71 11.56 -15.60
N THR A 271 10.59 10.81 -16.70
CA THR A 271 10.81 11.32 -18.05
C THR A 271 9.58 11.24 -18.99
N SER A 272 8.36 11.00 -18.48
CA SER A 272 7.15 11.01 -19.33
C SER A 272 5.83 11.44 -18.68
N LEU A 273 5.10 10.53 -17.99
CA LEU A 273 3.66 10.75 -17.75
C LEU A 273 3.34 11.26 -16.35
N ALA A 274 3.72 10.52 -15.31
CA ALA A 274 3.34 10.83 -13.94
C ALA A 274 4.43 10.44 -12.93
N ALA A 275 4.76 11.37 -12.04
CA ALA A 275 5.75 11.20 -10.99
C ALA A 275 5.17 11.57 -9.62
N GLY A 276 5.25 10.67 -8.64
CA GLY A 276 4.82 10.93 -7.27
C GLY A 276 5.80 10.37 -6.25
N GLY A 277 6.03 11.08 -5.14
CA GLY A 277 6.95 10.61 -4.10
C GLY A 277 6.55 9.25 -3.50
N LEU A 278 5.24 8.96 -3.44
CA LEU A 278 4.71 7.66 -3.00
C LEU A 278 4.21 6.81 -4.18
N VAL A 279 3.32 7.39 -5.01
CA VAL A 279 2.66 6.69 -6.12
C VAL A 279 2.74 7.47 -7.43
N GLY A 280 3.18 6.84 -8.51
CA GLY A 280 3.20 7.47 -9.83
C GLY A 280 1.79 7.73 -10.38
N LEU A 281 1.04 6.66 -10.63
CA LEU A 281 -0.36 6.70 -11.09
C LEU A 281 -1.26 5.90 -10.17
N ASN A 282 -2.26 6.55 -9.57
CA ASN A 282 -3.36 5.90 -8.88
C ASN A 282 -4.61 5.85 -9.79
N THR A 283 -4.94 4.69 -10.35
CA THR A 283 -6.16 4.50 -11.17
C THR A 283 -7.40 4.21 -10.34
N GLY A 284 -7.25 3.51 -9.21
CA GLY A 284 -8.41 3.06 -8.43
C GLY A 284 -8.09 2.50 -7.04
N ALA A 285 -6.87 2.66 -6.54
CA ALA A 285 -6.54 2.30 -5.17
C ALA A 285 -7.00 3.39 -4.17
N THR A 286 -7.18 2.95 -2.93
CA THR A 286 -7.34 3.84 -1.77
C THR A 286 -6.00 4.01 -1.08
N ILE A 287 -5.55 5.25 -0.97
CA ILE A 287 -4.30 5.64 -0.31
C ILE A 287 -4.67 6.40 0.96
N SER A 288 -4.33 5.86 2.13
CA SER A 288 -4.72 6.45 3.41
C SER A 288 -3.56 6.53 4.38
N ASN A 289 -3.51 7.62 5.16
CA ASN A 289 -2.53 7.74 6.25
C ASN A 289 -1.08 7.58 5.77
N CYS A 290 -0.78 8.06 4.58
CA CYS A 290 0.56 7.96 3.98
C CYS A 290 1.24 9.32 3.91
N TYR A 291 2.57 9.33 3.86
CA TYR A 291 3.30 10.56 3.55
C TYR A 291 4.54 10.33 2.70
N SER A 292 5.06 11.40 2.09
CA SER A 292 6.33 11.35 1.37
C SER A 292 7.15 12.62 1.61
N THR A 293 8.44 12.42 1.86
CA THR A 293 9.45 13.49 1.94
C THR A 293 10.39 13.45 0.73
N ALA A 294 10.02 12.72 -0.32
CA ALA A 294 10.88 12.53 -1.47
C ALA A 294 10.83 13.73 -2.42
N ASP A 295 11.99 14.10 -2.96
CA ASP A 295 12.08 15.09 -4.02
C ASP A 295 11.63 14.46 -5.34
N VAL A 296 10.75 15.16 -6.05
CA VAL A 296 10.16 14.70 -7.30
C VAL A 296 10.59 15.60 -8.43
N ASN A 297 11.37 15.07 -9.35
CA ASN A 297 11.80 15.77 -10.55
C ASN A 297 11.20 15.13 -11.81
N ALA A 298 10.38 15.92 -12.50
CA ALA A 298 9.76 15.58 -13.77
C ALA A 298 9.82 16.78 -14.73
N ALA A 299 10.99 17.46 -14.77
CA ALA A 299 11.23 18.78 -15.36
C ALA A 299 10.69 18.99 -16.78
N ASP A 300 10.55 17.93 -17.59
CA ASP A 300 10.11 18.00 -18.98
C ASP A 300 8.67 17.50 -19.24
N GLN A 301 7.90 17.21 -18.18
CA GLN A 301 6.84 16.18 -18.26
C GLN A 301 5.46 16.59 -17.72
N TYR A 302 4.51 15.64 -17.80
CA TYR A 302 3.08 15.93 -17.74
C TYR A 302 2.51 16.15 -16.33
N ALA A 303 2.69 15.24 -15.37
CA ALA A 303 2.14 15.39 -14.03
C ALA A 303 3.17 15.04 -12.94
N ALA A 304 3.37 15.93 -11.98
CA ALA A 304 4.25 15.71 -10.83
C ALA A 304 3.60 16.15 -9.53
N GLY A 305 3.57 15.28 -8.53
CA GLY A 305 3.04 15.58 -7.21
C GLY A 305 3.93 15.08 -6.09
N GLY A 306 3.99 15.77 -4.96
CA GLY A 306 4.85 15.34 -3.85
C GLY A 306 4.44 13.99 -3.28
N LEU A 307 3.13 13.65 -3.25
CA LEU A 307 2.68 12.30 -2.90
C LEU A 307 2.35 11.48 -4.14
N ILE A 308 1.54 12.03 -5.05
CA ILE A 308 0.96 11.28 -6.17
C ILE A 308 1.13 12.04 -7.49
N GLY A 309 1.64 11.39 -8.53
CA GLY A 309 1.76 12.02 -9.84
C GLY A 309 0.39 12.28 -10.48
N LYS A 310 -0.40 11.22 -10.67
CA LYS A 310 -1.77 11.32 -11.20
C LYS A 310 -2.73 10.47 -10.39
N ASN A 311 -3.87 11.05 -10.01
CA ASN A 311 -4.89 10.41 -9.17
C ASN A 311 -6.24 10.32 -9.88
N LEU A 312 -6.81 9.12 -9.97
CA LEU A 312 -8.21 8.82 -10.30
C LEU A 312 -8.92 8.08 -9.15
N GLY A 313 -8.15 7.62 -8.16
CA GLY A 313 -8.65 6.90 -6.99
C GLY A 313 -8.99 7.82 -5.81
N THR A 314 -8.86 7.26 -4.60
CA THR A 314 -9.15 7.96 -3.34
C THR A 314 -7.88 8.14 -2.53
N VAL A 315 -7.70 9.34 -1.98
CA VAL A 315 -6.57 9.70 -1.12
C VAL A 315 -7.10 10.41 0.12
N ASN A 316 -6.70 9.98 1.31
CA ASN A 316 -7.13 10.65 2.54
C ASN A 316 -6.08 10.64 3.65
N ASN A 317 -6.12 11.67 4.49
CA ASN A 317 -5.30 11.79 5.68
C ASN A 317 -3.80 11.66 5.38
N SER A 318 -3.33 12.32 4.32
CA SER A 318 -1.97 12.14 3.83
C SER A 318 -1.25 13.47 3.67
N TYR A 319 0.07 13.45 3.59
CA TYR A 319 0.84 14.68 3.35
C TYR A 319 2.12 14.48 2.53
N ALA A 320 2.62 15.56 1.95
CA ALA A 320 3.88 15.58 1.21
C ALA A 320 4.71 16.83 1.52
N THR A 321 6.04 16.67 1.48
CA THR A 321 6.98 17.70 1.96
C THR A 321 8.23 17.89 1.11
N GLY A 322 8.57 16.92 0.25
CA GLY A 322 9.70 17.06 -0.67
C GLY A 322 9.47 18.09 -1.77
N GLU A 323 10.54 18.57 -2.40
CA GLU A 323 10.45 19.53 -3.49
C GLU A 323 9.85 18.87 -4.73
N VAL A 324 8.96 19.58 -5.44
CA VAL A 324 8.35 19.08 -6.68
C VAL A 324 8.74 19.99 -7.84
N ARG A 325 9.39 19.42 -8.86
CA ARG A 325 9.76 20.11 -10.11
C ARG A 325 9.09 19.45 -11.30
N GLY A 326 8.50 20.23 -12.19
CA GLY A 326 8.07 19.71 -13.49
C GLY A 326 7.62 20.76 -14.49
N LYS A 327 6.90 20.33 -15.53
CA LYS A 327 6.52 21.19 -16.65
C LYS A 327 5.04 21.53 -16.71
N ASN A 328 4.13 20.56 -16.71
CA ASN A 328 2.69 20.83 -16.87
C ASN A 328 1.97 20.83 -15.51
N TYR A 329 1.28 19.76 -15.13
CA TYR A 329 0.46 19.69 -13.91
C TYR A 329 1.31 19.41 -12.67
N ILE A 330 1.67 20.47 -11.94
CA ILE A 330 2.55 20.39 -10.78
C ILE A 330 1.81 20.81 -9.51
N GLY A 331 1.78 19.93 -8.51
CA GLY A 331 1.18 20.23 -7.21
C GLY A 331 1.99 19.70 -6.04
N GLY A 332 1.93 20.36 -4.90
CA GLY A 332 2.63 19.91 -3.71
C GLY A 332 2.17 18.53 -3.23
N MET A 333 0.87 18.25 -3.33
CA MET A 333 0.30 16.95 -2.98
C MET A 333 0.13 16.04 -4.20
N VAL A 334 -0.49 16.57 -5.27
CA VAL A 334 -0.87 15.81 -6.45
C VAL A 334 -0.53 16.56 -7.73
N GLY A 335 0.01 15.89 -8.74
CA GLY A 335 0.22 16.51 -10.05
C GLY A 335 -1.12 16.74 -10.76
N ALA A 336 -1.77 15.66 -11.19
CA ALA A 336 -3.07 15.72 -11.84
C ALA A 336 -4.13 14.91 -11.08
N ASN A 337 -5.15 15.56 -10.54
CA ASN A 337 -6.30 14.94 -9.90
C ASN A 337 -7.47 14.77 -10.89
N TYR A 338 -8.15 13.64 -10.81
CA TYR A 338 -9.42 13.30 -11.45
C TYR A 338 -10.26 12.41 -10.52
N GLY A 339 -9.82 12.29 -9.26
CA GLY A 339 -10.41 11.45 -8.23
C GLY A 339 -10.75 12.27 -6.98
N SER A 340 -10.73 11.59 -5.83
CA SER A 340 -11.05 12.20 -4.54
C SER A 340 -9.81 12.33 -3.68
N ILE A 341 -9.57 13.52 -3.15
CA ILE A 341 -8.55 13.79 -2.14
C ILE A 341 -9.21 14.52 -0.98
N SER A 342 -9.04 14.01 0.24
CA SER A 342 -9.60 14.64 1.42
C SER A 342 -8.64 14.71 2.59
N ASN A 343 -8.83 15.71 3.46
CA ASN A 343 -8.15 15.83 4.75
C ASN A 343 -6.61 15.71 4.64
N SER A 344 -6.02 16.21 3.56
CA SER A 344 -4.61 16.03 3.25
C SER A 344 -3.86 17.36 3.21
N VAL A 345 -2.54 17.30 3.39
CA VAL A 345 -1.70 18.49 3.61
C VAL A 345 -0.51 18.54 2.66
N ALA A 346 -0.26 19.70 2.05
CA ALA A 346 1.00 19.99 1.35
C ALA A 346 1.88 20.92 2.19
N VAL A 347 3.13 20.51 2.46
CA VAL A 347 4.16 21.30 3.19
C VAL A 347 5.49 21.22 2.45
N ASN A 348 5.43 21.31 1.12
CA ASN A 348 6.58 21.11 0.24
C ASN A 348 7.63 22.21 0.40
N GLU A 349 8.91 21.85 0.31
CA GLU A 349 10.01 22.83 0.26
C GLU A 349 9.87 23.80 -0.93
N GLY A 350 9.37 23.28 -2.05
CA GLY A 350 9.09 24.05 -3.25
C GLY A 350 8.17 23.31 -4.21
N VAL A 351 7.37 24.07 -4.97
CA VAL A 351 6.58 23.52 -6.08
C VAL A 351 6.88 24.40 -7.30
N LEU A 352 7.76 23.88 -8.16
CA LEU A 352 8.41 24.64 -9.22
C LEU A 352 7.97 24.12 -10.59
N SER A 353 7.37 25.00 -11.38
CA SER A 353 6.95 24.71 -12.75
C SER A 353 7.57 25.68 -13.76
N THR A 354 7.75 25.20 -14.98
CA THR A 354 8.10 26.02 -16.16
C THR A 354 6.88 26.45 -16.98
N ASN A 355 5.67 26.09 -16.56
CA ASN A 355 4.40 26.45 -17.21
C ASN A 355 3.34 26.87 -16.17
N ASP A 356 2.15 27.22 -16.65
CA ASP A 356 1.06 27.79 -15.86
C ASP A 356 0.27 26.76 -15.03
N TYR A 357 0.46 25.45 -15.16
CA TYR A 357 -0.39 24.45 -14.49
C TYR A 357 0.13 24.05 -13.10
N VAL A 358 0.22 25.02 -12.19
CA VAL A 358 0.90 24.86 -10.90
C VAL A 358 0.11 25.43 -9.73
N ALA A 359 -0.02 24.68 -8.63
CA ALA A 359 -0.60 25.11 -7.35
C ALA A 359 0.10 24.48 -6.15
N ARG A 360 -0.10 25.06 -4.96
CA ARG A 360 0.42 24.48 -3.70
C ARG A 360 -0.10 23.07 -3.43
N PHE A 361 -1.28 22.73 -3.93
CA PHE A 361 -1.91 21.43 -3.68
C PHE A 361 -1.98 20.54 -4.92
N GLY A 362 -2.76 20.94 -5.95
CA GLY A 362 -2.95 20.16 -7.18
C GLY A 362 -2.65 20.93 -8.46
N GLY A 363 -1.96 20.33 -9.42
CA GLY A 363 -1.54 21.00 -10.66
C GLY A 363 -2.66 21.29 -11.68
N ASN A 364 -3.87 20.75 -11.50
CA ASN A 364 -5.01 20.94 -12.40
C ASN A 364 -6.31 21.27 -11.64
N ASN A 365 -7.18 22.06 -12.24
CA ASN A 365 -8.49 22.44 -11.72
C ASN A 365 -9.56 22.09 -12.75
N ASN A 366 -10.28 20.99 -12.54
CA ASN A 366 -11.36 20.58 -13.43
C ASN A 366 -12.59 20.08 -12.63
N PRO A 367 -13.76 19.96 -13.27
CA PRO A 367 -14.99 19.54 -12.59
C PRO A 367 -15.00 18.13 -11.99
N GLU A 368 -14.06 17.26 -12.38
CA GLU A 368 -13.93 15.90 -11.87
C GLU A 368 -13.18 15.85 -10.53
N ASN A 369 -12.41 16.90 -10.20
CA ASN A 369 -11.70 17.03 -8.95
C ASN A 369 -12.68 17.03 -7.77
N ARG A 370 -12.50 16.10 -6.84
CA ARG A 370 -13.17 16.12 -5.54
C ARG A 370 -12.15 16.37 -4.45
N SER A 371 -12.07 17.62 -4.00
CA SER A 371 -11.08 18.10 -3.03
C SER A 371 -11.82 18.63 -1.80
N THR A 372 -11.62 18.04 -0.63
CA THR A 372 -12.37 18.41 0.59
C THR A 372 -11.48 18.41 1.83
N GLY A 373 -11.54 19.46 2.64
CA GLY A 373 -10.75 19.53 3.89
C GLY A 373 -9.23 19.50 3.67
N ASN A 374 -8.74 19.87 2.49
CA ASN A 374 -7.30 19.87 2.20
C ASN A 374 -6.67 21.20 2.59
N LEU A 375 -5.44 21.15 3.10
CA LEU A 375 -4.65 22.32 3.48
C LEU A 375 -3.34 22.38 2.71
N ALA A 376 -2.80 23.57 2.47
CA ALA A 376 -1.41 23.73 2.05
C ALA A 376 -0.74 24.84 2.84
N TRP A 377 0.54 24.63 3.15
CA TRP A 377 1.35 25.61 3.84
C TRP A 377 1.51 26.89 3.03
N ASP A 378 1.29 28.04 3.66
CA ASP A 378 1.39 29.33 2.98
C ASP A 378 2.82 29.70 2.56
N GLY A 379 3.82 29.15 3.23
CA GLY A 379 5.23 29.42 2.91
C GLY A 379 5.79 28.64 1.73
N ILE A 380 5.00 27.75 1.08
CA ILE A 380 5.44 27.08 -0.14
C ILE A 380 5.79 28.15 -1.19
N PRO A 381 7.06 28.25 -1.64
CA PRO A 381 7.51 29.27 -2.57
C PRO A 381 6.75 29.20 -3.90
N ALA A 382 6.26 30.34 -4.37
CA ALA A 382 5.58 30.46 -5.65
C ALA A 382 6.59 30.76 -6.77
N SER A 383 6.75 29.87 -7.76
CA SER A 383 7.57 30.16 -8.96
C SER A 383 6.85 31.08 -9.97
N SER A 384 5.53 31.17 -9.87
CA SER A 384 4.63 32.02 -10.65
C SER A 384 3.36 32.32 -9.83
N ALA A 385 2.53 33.29 -10.23
CA ALA A 385 1.24 33.49 -9.58
C ALA A 385 0.43 32.21 -9.71
N TRP A 386 0.24 31.46 -8.61
CA TRP A 386 -0.53 30.21 -8.56
C TRP A 386 -1.79 30.37 -9.41
N THR A 387 -1.88 29.59 -10.49
CA THR A 387 -2.80 29.95 -11.56
C THR A 387 -4.17 29.40 -11.26
N GLN A 388 -5.20 30.03 -11.82
CA GLN A 388 -6.58 29.53 -11.77
C GLN A 388 -6.73 28.07 -12.28
N TYR A 389 -5.72 27.55 -12.97
CA TYR A 389 -5.73 26.21 -13.56
C TYR A 389 -5.30 25.12 -12.59
N GLY A 390 -4.79 25.41 -11.39
CA GLY A 390 -4.46 24.41 -10.37
C GLY A 390 -5.55 24.26 -9.30
N ASP A 391 -5.68 23.05 -8.73
CA ASP A 391 -6.56 22.79 -7.59
C ASP A 391 -5.94 23.38 -6.32
N HIS A 392 -6.70 24.25 -5.67
CA HIS A 392 -6.25 24.96 -4.48
C HIS A 392 -6.85 24.30 -3.25
N SER A 393 -6.00 24.02 -2.28
CA SER A 393 -6.41 23.78 -0.91
C SER A 393 -6.59 25.10 -0.16
N VAL A 394 -7.07 25.03 1.07
CA VAL A 394 -7.04 26.19 1.96
C VAL A 394 -5.60 26.45 2.39
N GLY A 395 -5.08 27.63 2.09
CA GLY A 395 -3.79 28.11 2.61
C GLY A 395 -3.84 28.17 4.14
N SER A 396 -2.78 27.69 4.80
CA SER A 396 -2.70 27.64 6.25
C SER A 396 -1.29 27.91 6.77
N SER A 397 -1.21 28.86 7.71
CA SER A 397 -0.08 29.06 8.62
C SER A 397 -0.13 28.15 9.85
N ASP A 398 -1.24 27.44 10.06
CA ASP A 398 -1.56 26.78 11.34
C ASP A 398 -1.16 25.29 11.35
N LEU A 399 -0.35 24.87 10.39
CA LEU A 399 0.12 23.49 10.24
C LEU A 399 1.17 23.09 11.31
N HIS A 400 1.56 24.02 12.18
CA HIS A 400 2.46 23.77 13.32
C HIS A 400 1.74 23.16 14.53
N ALA A 401 0.41 23.07 14.50
CA ALA A 401 -0.37 22.61 15.65
C ALA A 401 -0.97 21.23 15.39
N GLN A 402 -0.80 20.30 16.34
CA GLN A 402 -1.43 18.98 16.30
C GLN A 402 -2.96 19.09 16.11
N ALA A 403 -3.59 20.08 16.76
CA ALA A 403 -5.02 20.32 16.70
C ALA A 403 -5.53 20.56 15.27
N THR A 404 -4.71 21.12 14.38
CA THR A 404 -5.06 21.27 12.97
C THR A 404 -5.26 19.91 12.32
N TYR A 405 -4.40 18.94 12.62
CA TYR A 405 -4.53 17.58 12.09
C TYR A 405 -5.65 16.80 12.79
N SER A 406 -5.74 16.84 14.11
CA SER A 406 -6.71 16.03 14.85
C SER A 406 -8.14 16.59 14.76
N ASN A 407 -8.32 17.89 14.99
CA ASN A 407 -9.66 18.49 15.16
C ASN A 407 -10.22 19.01 13.84
N THR A 408 -9.37 19.59 12.98
CA THR A 408 -9.80 20.14 11.68
C THR A 408 -9.83 19.05 10.61
N LEU A 409 -8.77 18.25 10.50
CA LEU A 409 -8.68 17.20 9.47
C LEU A 409 -9.22 15.84 9.92
N GLY A 410 -9.43 15.64 11.23
CA GLY A 410 -9.94 14.38 11.76
C GLY A 410 -8.92 13.24 11.76
N TRP A 411 -7.62 13.54 11.76
CA TRP A 411 -6.57 12.52 11.83
C TRP A 411 -6.58 11.84 13.20
N ASP A 412 -6.39 10.52 13.21
CA ASP A 412 -6.37 9.73 14.44
C ASP A 412 -4.98 9.78 15.11
N PHE A 413 -4.94 10.43 16.26
CA PHE A 413 -3.81 10.41 17.19
C PHE A 413 -4.22 9.78 18.53
N PRO A 414 -3.35 8.99 19.17
CA PRO A 414 -2.01 8.60 18.73
C PRO A 414 -1.99 7.28 17.91
N SER A 415 -3.16 6.75 17.52
CA SER A 415 -3.27 5.36 17.06
C SER A 415 -2.66 5.13 15.67
N ILE A 416 -2.86 6.08 14.77
CA ILE A 416 -2.33 6.04 13.39
C ILE A 416 -1.14 7.00 13.29
N TRP A 417 -1.35 8.23 13.73
CA TRP A 417 -0.34 9.29 13.74
C TRP A 417 0.15 9.54 15.16
N LYS A 418 1.43 9.87 15.30
CA LYS A 418 2.06 10.34 16.53
C LYS A 418 2.51 11.79 16.32
N TRP A 419 2.32 12.63 17.31
CA TRP A 419 2.92 13.97 17.33
C TRP A 419 4.32 13.87 17.93
N GLU A 420 5.34 14.12 17.10
CA GLU A 420 6.74 14.07 17.50
C GLU A 420 7.22 15.47 17.87
N SER A 421 7.99 15.59 18.96
CA SER A 421 8.69 16.81 19.35
C SER A 421 10.18 16.49 19.51
N LYS A 422 11.00 16.98 18.58
CA LYS A 422 12.45 16.72 18.53
C LYS A 422 13.18 18.00 18.15
N GLU A 423 14.19 18.38 18.95
CA GLU A 423 15.02 19.57 18.70
C GLU A 423 14.20 20.87 18.56
N GLY A 424 13.11 21.00 19.32
CA GLY A 424 12.21 22.17 19.24
C GLY A 424 11.33 22.22 18.00
N LYS A 425 11.31 21.16 17.20
CA LYS A 425 10.43 21.02 16.04
C LYS A 425 9.34 20.01 16.33
N GLU A 426 8.12 20.36 15.97
CA GLU A 426 6.94 19.53 16.16
C GLU A 426 6.27 19.16 14.83
N TYR A 427 5.91 17.89 14.67
CA TYR A 427 5.39 17.37 13.40
C TYR A 427 4.68 16.01 13.57
N PRO A 428 3.71 15.67 12.70
CA PRO A 428 3.10 14.36 12.69
C PRO A 428 4.01 13.34 12.00
N VAL A 429 4.09 12.13 12.56
CA VAL A 429 4.76 10.95 11.98
C VAL A 429 3.90 9.71 12.21
N LEU A 430 4.16 8.60 11.51
CA LEU A 430 3.36 7.39 11.66
C LEU A 430 3.67 6.66 12.98
N ALA A 431 2.64 6.31 13.74
CA ALA A 431 2.80 5.67 15.05
C ALA A 431 3.30 4.21 14.95
N ILE A 432 3.03 3.55 13.82
CA ILE A 432 3.39 2.13 13.60
C ILE A 432 4.89 1.91 13.37
N MET A 433 5.63 2.93 12.95
CA MET A 433 7.02 2.76 12.52
C MET A 433 7.94 2.43 13.70
N LYS A 434 8.74 1.37 13.54
CA LYS A 434 9.65 0.88 14.59
C LYS A 434 10.92 1.71 14.69
N GLN A 435 11.38 2.25 13.56
CA GLN A 435 12.50 3.16 13.51
C GLN A 435 12.05 4.61 13.76
N PRO A 436 12.87 5.44 14.43
CA PRO A 436 12.60 6.86 14.54
C PRO A 436 12.49 7.51 13.16
N GLN A 437 11.42 8.27 12.95
CA GLN A 437 11.23 9.05 11.72
C GLN A 437 11.94 10.39 11.85
N GLY A 438 12.64 10.82 10.79
CA GLY A 438 13.22 12.15 10.71
C GLY A 438 12.12 13.23 10.64
N ASN A 439 12.49 14.48 10.93
CA ASN A 439 11.61 15.62 10.70
C ASN A 439 11.22 15.66 9.21
N PRO A 440 9.93 15.51 8.87
CA PRO A 440 9.50 15.47 7.48
C PRO A 440 9.36 16.88 6.88
N PHE A 441 9.26 17.94 7.68
CA PHE A 441 9.00 19.29 7.19
C PHE A 441 10.29 20.05 6.86
N PRO A 442 10.28 20.89 5.81
CA PRO A 442 11.46 21.67 5.41
C PRO A 442 11.88 22.63 6.52
N ALA A 443 13.16 23.03 6.55
CA ALA A 443 13.64 23.96 7.58
C ALA A 443 12.85 25.28 7.56
N SER A 444 12.58 25.80 6.36
CA SER A 444 11.79 27.02 6.13
C SER A 444 10.40 26.99 6.76
N PHE A 445 9.79 25.80 6.91
CA PHE A 445 8.53 25.64 7.61
C PHE A 445 8.62 26.17 9.05
N PHE A 446 9.68 25.79 9.76
CA PHE A 446 9.90 26.20 11.14
C PHE A 446 10.45 27.63 11.26
N ASP A 447 11.05 28.13 10.19
CA ASP A 447 11.53 29.52 10.10
C ASP A 447 10.35 30.52 9.93
N GLU A 448 9.21 30.11 9.36
CA GLU A 448 8.07 31.00 9.04
C GLU A 448 6.86 30.91 10.00
N SER A 449 7.02 30.30 11.17
CA SER A 449 5.89 29.78 11.96
C SER A 449 5.47 30.58 13.18
N ALA A 450 5.79 31.86 13.17
CA ALA A 450 5.63 32.72 14.31
C ALA A 450 5.38 34.13 13.83
N ILE A 451 4.55 34.86 14.57
CA ILE A 451 4.82 36.29 14.63
C ILE A 451 6.03 36.45 15.52
N ASP A 452 7.20 36.37 14.89
CA ASP A 452 8.47 36.68 15.53
C ASP A 452 8.54 38.19 15.71
N ASN A 453 8.35 38.67 16.94
CA ASN A 453 8.73 40.03 17.27
C ASN A 453 10.25 40.07 17.35
N ILE A 454 10.89 40.77 16.41
CA ILE A 454 12.33 40.98 16.43
C ILE A 454 12.63 42.30 17.14
N GLY A 455 13.51 42.24 18.14
CA GLY A 455 13.99 43.41 18.88
C GLY A 455 14.80 44.35 17.98
N ALA A 456 15.05 45.58 18.44
CA ALA A 456 15.84 46.56 17.68
C ALA A 456 17.30 46.11 17.42
N ASP A 457 17.76 45.07 18.11
CA ASP A 457 19.05 44.41 18.02
C ASP A 457 19.08 43.19 17.09
N GLY A 458 17.93 42.79 16.52
CA GLY A 458 17.83 41.64 15.62
C GLY A 458 17.58 40.30 16.32
N GLU A 459 17.42 40.28 17.64
CA GLU A 459 17.13 39.06 18.41
C GLU A 459 15.63 38.79 18.49
N LEU A 460 15.25 37.51 18.54
CA LEU A 460 13.86 37.09 18.75
C LEU A 460 13.39 37.50 20.16
N THR A 461 12.28 38.21 20.25
CA THR A 461 11.69 38.62 21.55
C THR A 461 10.46 37.81 21.93
N LEU A 462 9.65 37.37 20.95
CA LEU A 462 8.44 36.58 21.19
C LEU A 462 8.00 35.86 19.91
N ARG A 463 7.50 34.64 20.03
CA ARG A 463 6.91 33.81 18.96
C ARG A 463 5.50 33.37 19.37
N ALA A 464 4.48 33.53 18.52
CA ALA A 464 3.09 33.14 18.83
C ALA A 464 2.36 32.50 17.64
N TRP A 465 1.61 31.40 17.89
CA TRP A 465 0.89 30.62 16.88
C TRP A 465 -0.26 29.79 17.51
N PRO A 466 -1.30 29.40 16.77
CA PRO A 466 -1.68 29.88 15.44
C PRO A 466 -2.22 31.32 15.48
N ASN A 467 -1.99 32.10 14.42
CA ASN A 467 -2.69 33.37 14.20
C ASN A 467 -3.15 33.45 12.74
N PRO A 468 -4.46 33.42 12.44
CA PRO A 468 -5.59 33.59 13.37
C PRO A 468 -5.85 32.43 14.34
N VAL A 469 -6.18 32.74 15.59
CA VAL A 469 -6.47 31.75 16.63
C VAL A 469 -7.96 31.38 16.62
N MET A 470 -8.25 30.08 16.72
CA MET A 470 -9.60 29.59 17.06
C MET A 470 -9.79 29.59 18.56
N ASP A 471 -9.18 28.66 19.30
CA ASP A 471 -9.38 28.58 20.76
C ASP A 471 -8.08 28.66 21.53
N ILE A 472 -6.99 28.01 21.09
CA ILE A 472 -5.73 27.98 21.83
C ILE A 472 -4.64 28.70 21.04
N LEU A 473 -3.98 29.67 21.69
CA LEU A 473 -2.78 30.33 21.20
C LEU A 473 -1.57 29.87 22.00
N ASN A 474 -0.58 29.28 21.33
CA ASN A 474 0.72 28.95 21.88
C ASN A 474 1.68 30.14 21.73
N VAL A 475 2.54 30.30 22.73
CA VAL A 475 3.50 31.40 22.81
C VAL A 475 4.84 30.87 23.31
N GLU A 476 5.92 31.24 22.63
CA GLU A 476 7.29 31.02 23.04
C GLU A 476 8.06 32.34 23.26
N SER A 477 8.94 32.35 24.27
CA SER A 477 9.77 33.49 24.64
C SER A 477 11.19 33.06 25.05
N PRO A 478 12.23 33.89 24.84
CA PRO A 478 13.59 33.60 25.30
C PRO A 478 13.72 33.50 26.82
N SER A 479 12.82 34.15 27.57
CA SER A 479 12.79 34.17 29.04
C SER A 479 11.48 33.59 29.58
N ASP A 480 11.46 33.19 30.86
CA ASP A 480 10.26 32.65 31.47
C ASP A 480 9.14 33.69 31.49
N LEU A 481 7.96 33.28 31.03
CA LEU A 481 6.74 34.07 31.09
C LEU A 481 6.05 33.83 32.44
N GLU A 482 5.51 34.89 33.02
CA GLU A 482 4.84 34.89 34.32
C GLU A 482 3.32 35.09 34.18
N SER A 483 2.90 35.90 33.20
CA SER A 483 1.49 36.24 33.00
C SER A 483 1.20 36.76 31.61
N TYR A 484 -0.09 36.77 31.25
CA TYR A 484 -0.61 37.39 30.05
C TYR A 484 -1.85 38.24 30.34
N ARG A 485 -2.11 39.18 29.45
CA ARG A 485 -3.33 39.99 29.38
C ARG A 485 -3.76 40.16 27.92
N ILE A 486 -5.04 39.99 27.65
CA ILE A 486 -5.65 40.10 26.33
C ILE A 486 -6.50 41.36 26.32
N VAL A 487 -6.26 42.24 25.36
CA VAL A 487 -6.97 43.50 25.22
C VAL A 487 -7.59 43.56 23.83
N ALA A 488 -8.90 43.74 23.70
CA ALA A 488 -9.51 43.97 22.40
C ALA A 488 -8.96 45.26 21.76
N ILE A 489 -8.93 45.36 20.43
CA ILE A 489 -8.41 46.58 19.77
C ILE A 489 -9.20 47.86 20.10
N SER A 490 -10.43 47.70 20.60
CA SER A 490 -11.24 48.78 21.17
C SER A 490 -10.69 49.33 22.51
N GLY A 491 -9.68 48.68 23.09
CA GLY A 491 -9.12 48.95 24.40
C GLY A 491 -9.83 48.22 25.55
N ALA A 492 -10.86 47.41 25.27
CA ALA A 492 -11.57 46.64 26.29
C ALA A 492 -10.69 45.49 26.82
N ASP A 493 -10.67 45.30 28.13
CA ASP A 493 -10.03 44.13 28.74
C ASP A 493 -10.81 42.87 28.37
N ALA A 494 -10.11 41.87 27.83
CA ALA A 494 -10.69 40.66 27.28
C ALA A 494 -10.26 39.39 28.04
N GLY A 495 -9.32 39.51 28.97
CA GLY A 495 -8.89 38.40 29.81
C GLY A 495 -7.46 38.52 30.29
N SER A 496 -7.10 37.73 31.30
CA SER A 496 -5.74 37.64 31.82
C SER A 496 -5.53 36.34 32.56
N GLY A 497 -4.29 35.90 32.67
CA GLY A 497 -3.94 34.72 33.45
C GLY A 497 -2.45 34.66 33.79
N SER A 498 -2.12 33.73 34.67
CA SER A 498 -0.74 33.36 34.99
C SER A 498 -0.28 32.23 34.08
N VAL A 499 0.97 32.29 33.64
CA VAL A 499 1.65 31.24 32.90
C VAL A 499 3.02 31.00 33.52
N SER A 500 3.66 29.90 33.18
CA SER A 500 4.98 29.57 33.71
C SER A 500 5.77 28.84 32.65
N GLY A 501 7.01 29.28 32.45
CA GLY A 501 7.95 28.69 31.50
C GLY A 501 8.05 29.48 30.19
N ARG A 502 8.94 29.01 29.33
CA ARG A 502 9.27 29.64 28.04
C ARG A 502 8.32 29.30 26.91
N SER A 503 7.50 28.27 27.08
CA SER A 503 6.49 27.82 26.11
C SER A 503 5.17 27.63 26.86
N VAL A 504 4.14 28.37 26.44
CA VAL A 504 2.86 28.48 27.17
C VAL A 504 1.68 28.47 26.20
N SER A 505 0.57 27.86 26.62
CA SER A 505 -0.69 27.86 25.87
C SER A 505 -1.72 28.74 26.56
N ILE A 506 -2.40 29.59 25.78
CA ILE A 506 -3.38 30.58 26.26
C ILE A 506 -4.73 30.28 25.60
N ASP A 507 -5.76 30.16 26.43
CA ASP A 507 -7.13 29.93 25.99
C ASP A 507 -7.81 31.26 25.59
N PHE A 508 -8.30 31.28 24.36
CA PHE A 508 -9.04 32.34 23.67
C PHE A 508 -10.48 31.89 23.35
N SER A 509 -10.92 30.70 23.76
CA SER A 509 -12.26 30.15 23.47
C SER A 509 -13.40 31.01 24.02
N HIS A 510 -13.14 31.79 25.07
CA HIS A 510 -14.10 32.73 25.66
C HIS A 510 -14.26 34.03 24.87
N LEU A 511 -13.41 34.27 23.86
CA LEU A 511 -13.40 35.50 23.09
C LEU A 511 -14.29 35.42 21.85
N SER A 512 -14.92 36.55 21.51
CA SER A 512 -15.63 36.69 20.24
C SER A 512 -14.65 36.91 19.07
N PRO A 513 -15.02 36.60 17.82
CA PRO A 513 -14.20 36.92 16.65
C PRO A 513 -13.82 38.41 16.61
N GLY A 514 -12.55 38.72 16.33
CA GLY A 514 -12.04 40.09 16.37
C GLY A 514 -10.51 40.19 16.48
N ALA A 515 -10.00 41.42 16.50
CA ALA A 515 -8.57 41.68 16.71
C ALA A 515 -8.28 42.03 18.18
N TYR A 516 -7.23 41.41 18.71
CA TYR A 516 -6.79 41.49 20.10
C TYR A 516 -5.30 41.81 20.18
N VAL A 517 -4.90 42.48 21.26
CA VAL A 517 -3.51 42.70 21.66
C VAL A 517 -3.24 41.82 22.87
N LEU A 518 -2.39 40.83 22.69
CA LEU A 518 -1.85 40.00 23.74
C LEU A 518 -0.61 40.68 24.34
N ASN A 519 -0.67 40.98 25.62
CA ASN A 519 0.43 41.51 26.41
C ASN A 519 0.96 40.38 27.29
N LEU A 520 2.24 40.06 27.21
CA LEU A 520 2.88 39.00 27.96
C LEU A 520 3.96 39.59 28.83
N ARG A 521 4.02 39.16 30.08
CA ARG A 521 5.03 39.61 31.05
C ARG A 521 5.96 38.46 31.36
N GLY A 522 7.24 38.66 31.09
CA GLY A 522 8.32 37.77 31.51
C GLY A 522 9.28 38.45 32.47
N ALA A 523 10.23 37.68 33.00
CA ALA A 523 11.23 38.16 33.96
C ALA A 523 12.08 39.33 33.41
N GLU A 524 12.29 39.36 32.09
CA GLU A 524 13.14 40.35 31.42
C GLU A 524 12.38 41.51 30.76
N GLY A 525 11.04 41.48 30.74
CA GLY A 525 10.27 42.55 30.11
C GLY A 525 8.81 42.22 29.80
N VAL A 526 8.19 43.09 28.99
CA VAL A 526 6.82 42.95 28.50
C VAL A 526 6.84 42.84 26.98
N TYR A 527 6.16 41.83 26.45
CA TYR A 527 6.02 41.56 25.02
C TYR A 527 4.59 41.83 24.58
N ASN A 528 4.39 42.38 23.38
CA ASN A 528 3.06 42.73 22.86
C ASN A 528 2.87 42.10 21.48
N GLN A 529 1.71 41.48 21.26
CA GLN A 529 1.40 40.82 20.00
C GLN A 529 -0.04 41.08 19.56
N ILE A 530 -0.25 41.42 18.29
CA ILE A 530 -1.59 41.47 17.70
C ILE A 530 -1.99 40.06 17.26
N ILE A 531 -3.18 39.64 17.69
CA ILE A 531 -3.80 38.35 17.44
C ILE A 531 -5.17 38.57 16.80
N ILE A 532 -5.53 37.74 15.82
CA ILE A 532 -6.84 37.72 15.18
C ILE A 532 -7.57 36.48 15.68
N LYS A 533 -8.68 36.66 16.40
CA LYS A 533 -9.61 35.59 16.77
C LYS A 533 -10.60 35.38 15.63
N ARG A 534 -10.72 34.14 15.16
CA ARG A 534 -11.75 33.75 14.18
C ARG A 534 -13.08 33.38 14.82
#